data_AF-A0A381U017-F1
#
_entry.id   AF-A0A381U017-F1
#
_cell.length_a   1.000
_cell.length_b   1.000
_cell.length_c   1.000
_cell.angle_alpha   90.00
_cell.angle_beta   90.00
_cell.angle_gamma   90.00
#
_symmetry.space_group_name_H-M   'P 1'
#
loop_
_entity.id
_entity.type
_entity.pdbx_description
1 polymer ?
#
loop_
_entity_poly.entity_id
_entity_poly.type
_entity_poly.pdbx_seq_one_letter_code
_entity_poly.pdbx_strand_id
1 'polypeptide(L)'
;MKIFRTALSLLIILLLFSGCQTIKKKSDEVAERENEKFGLFVGKEVNEMRLELGSPTEDYINENGNEMLVYKTKKYGIPCERKFEVNASGIIVGFSSSGCI
;
A
#
# COMPACT_ATOMS: atom_id res chain seq x y z
N MET A 1 -40.99 4.90 25.51
CA MET A 1 -39.73 4.10 25.46
C MET A 1 -39.34 3.63 24.06
N LYS A 2 -40.23 3.11 23.19
CA LYS A 2 -39.86 2.61 21.85
C LYS A 2 -39.23 3.66 20.92
N ILE A 3 -39.80 4.87 20.85
CA ILE A 3 -39.30 5.98 20.00
C ILE A 3 -37.91 6.47 20.44
N PHE A 4 -37.66 6.53 21.75
CA PHE A 4 -36.35 6.91 22.28
C PHE A 4 -35.29 5.84 21.99
N ARG A 5 -35.66 4.55 22.08
CA ARG A 5 -34.77 3.44 21.69
C ARG A 5 -34.47 3.43 20.19
N THR A 6 -35.44 3.74 19.32
CA THR A 6 -35.22 3.84 17.88
C THR A 6 -34.34 5.04 17.53
N ALA A 7 -34.56 6.20 18.16
CA ALA A 7 -33.73 7.40 17.95
C ALA A 7 -32.27 7.18 18.39
N LEU A 8 -32.06 6.53 19.55
CA LEU A 8 -30.72 6.19 20.04
C LEU A 8 -30.00 5.20 19.10
N SER A 9 -30.73 4.22 18.55
CA SER A 9 -30.17 3.27 17.57
C SER A 9 -29.72 3.97 16.29
N LEU A 10 -30.54 4.88 15.75
CA LEU A 10 -30.21 5.69 14.57
C LEU A 10 -28.97 6.57 14.79
N LEU A 11 -28.83 7.17 15.98
CA LEU A 11 -27.67 8.01 16.31
C LEU A 11 -26.36 7.18 16.33
N ILE A 12 -26.40 5.97 16.88
CA ILE A 12 -25.24 5.07 16.90
C ILE A 12 -24.83 4.69 15.47
N ILE A 13 -25.79 4.39 14.58
CA ILE A 13 -25.50 4.06 13.19
C ILE A 13 -24.82 5.23 12.45
N LEU A 14 -25.28 6.46 12.68
CA LEU A 14 -24.68 7.68 12.10
C LEU A 14 -23.21 7.88 12.54
N LEU A 15 -22.91 7.64 13.82
CA LEU A 15 -21.55 7.75 14.36
C LEU A 15 -20.60 6.66 13.81
N LEU A 16 -21.11 5.45 13.58
CA LEU A 16 -20.32 4.37 12.98
C LEU A 16 -20.02 4.66 11.49
N PHE A 17 -20.98 5.26 10.76
CA PHE A 17 -20.82 5.59 9.34
C PHE A 17 -19.75 6.67 9.10
N SER A 18 -19.67 7.69 9.96
CA SER A 18 -18.66 8.75 9.87
C SER A 18 -17.25 8.25 10.21
N GLY A 19 -17.14 7.27 11.12
CA GLY A 19 -15.89 6.59 11.44
C GLY A 19 -15.30 5.82 10.25
N CYS A 20 -16.12 5.03 9.54
CA CYS A 20 -15.69 4.30 8.34
C CYS A 20 -15.19 5.23 7.22
N GLN A 21 -15.88 6.35 6.98
CA GLN A 21 -15.46 7.32 5.97
C GLN A 21 -14.09 7.94 6.27
N THR A 22 -13.81 8.22 7.55
CA THR A 22 -12.53 8.81 7.98
C THR A 22 -11.37 7.84 7.82
N ILE A 23 -11.56 6.56 8.16
CA ILE A 23 -10.54 5.52 8.00
C ILE A 23 -10.23 5.33 6.51
N LYS A 24 -11.25 5.26 5.66
CA LYS A 24 -11.08 5.15 4.21
C LYS A 24 -10.25 6.32 3.66
N LYS A 25 -10.60 7.55 4.03
CA LYS A 25 -9.87 8.75 3.57
C LYS A 25 -8.38 8.69 3.96
N LYS A 26 -8.07 8.34 5.21
CA LYS A 26 -6.67 8.19 5.64
C LYS A 26 -5.94 7.07 4.92
N SER A 27 -6.62 5.96 4.63
CA SER A 27 -6.04 4.86 3.85
C SER A 27 -5.73 5.29 2.41
N ASP A 28 -6.67 6.00 1.77
CA ASP A 28 -6.51 6.51 0.41
C ASP A 28 -5.32 7.49 0.34
N GLU A 29 -5.20 8.41 1.31
CA GLU A 29 -4.07 9.36 1.43
C GLU A 29 -2.71 8.67 1.63
N VAL A 30 -2.66 7.48 2.23
CA VAL A 30 -1.40 6.71 2.34
C VAL A 30 -1.08 6.03 1.01
N ALA A 31 -2.07 5.42 0.36
CA ALA A 31 -1.88 4.79 -0.95
C ALA A 31 -1.40 5.80 -2.01
N GLU A 32 -1.96 7.01 -2.00
CA GLU A 32 -1.54 8.10 -2.89
C GLU A 32 -0.07 8.48 -2.66
N ARG A 33 0.34 8.69 -1.40
CA ARG A 33 1.73 9.00 -1.06
C ARG A 33 2.72 7.90 -1.43
N GLU A 34 2.33 6.64 -1.28
CA GLU A 34 3.16 5.50 -1.72
C GLU A 34 3.34 5.51 -3.24
N ASN A 35 2.28 5.79 -4.01
CA ASN A 35 2.34 5.90 -5.46
C ASN A 35 3.15 7.13 -5.92
N GLU A 36 3.00 8.28 -5.28
CA GLU A 36 3.78 9.48 -5.57
C GLU A 36 5.28 9.28 -5.33
N LYS A 37 5.66 8.43 -4.37
CA LYS A 37 7.07 8.20 -4.04
C LYS A 37 7.67 7.05 -4.83
N PHE A 38 7.00 5.90 -4.84
CA PHE A 38 7.57 4.66 -5.36
C PHE A 38 6.97 4.26 -6.71
N GLY A 39 5.75 4.70 -7.02
CA GLY A 39 5.13 4.50 -8.33
C GLY A 39 5.88 5.22 -9.45
N LEU A 40 6.61 6.31 -9.13
CA LEU A 40 7.47 7.01 -10.08
C LEU A 40 8.61 6.15 -10.65
N PHE A 41 8.97 5.05 -9.98
CA PHE A 41 9.98 4.12 -10.48
C PHE A 41 9.49 3.27 -11.65
N VAL A 42 8.18 3.15 -11.86
CA VAL A 42 7.63 2.40 -13.01
C VAL A 42 8.08 3.07 -14.31
N GLY A 43 8.67 2.26 -15.20
CA GLY A 43 9.27 2.70 -16.46
C GLY A 43 10.74 3.13 -16.36
N LYS A 44 11.34 3.14 -15.17
CA LYS A 44 12.77 3.47 -14.97
C LYS A 44 13.63 2.22 -14.81
N GLU A 45 14.95 2.39 -14.92
CA GLU A 45 15.91 1.34 -14.60
C GLU A 45 15.90 1.00 -13.10
N VAL A 46 16.01 -0.30 -12.80
CA VAL A 46 16.04 -0.84 -11.44
C VAL A 46 17.17 -0.25 -10.58
N ASN A 47 18.27 0.17 -11.20
CA ASN A 47 19.42 0.73 -10.50
C ASN A 47 19.10 2.05 -9.79
N GLU A 48 18.28 2.93 -10.39
CA GLU A 48 17.85 4.19 -9.75
C GLU A 48 17.14 3.89 -8.41
N MET A 49 16.20 2.95 -8.45
CA MET A 49 15.45 2.53 -7.27
C MET A 49 16.35 1.85 -6.23
N ARG A 50 17.28 0.98 -6.65
CA ARG A 50 18.22 0.29 -5.73
C ARG A 50 19.19 1.25 -5.06
N LEU A 51 19.56 2.36 -5.70
CA LEU A 51 20.37 3.40 -5.08
C LEU A 51 19.62 4.11 -3.93
N GLU A 52 18.31 4.32 -4.08
CA GLU A 52 17.49 4.95 -3.04
C GLU A 52 17.03 3.99 -1.94
N LEU A 53 16.66 2.76 -2.30
CA LEU A 53 16.06 1.79 -1.38
C LEU A 53 17.05 0.78 -0.80
N GLY A 54 18.23 0.63 -1.41
CA GLY A 54 19.19 -0.41 -1.07
C GLY A 54 18.77 -1.79 -1.57
N SER A 55 19.21 -2.83 -0.87
CA SER A 55 18.91 -4.22 -1.20
C SER A 55 17.49 -4.62 -0.81
N PRO A 56 16.80 -5.44 -1.62
CA PRO A 56 15.51 -5.99 -1.24
C PRO A 56 15.65 -6.93 -0.04
N THR A 57 14.54 -7.16 0.65
CA THR A 57 14.46 -8.17 1.71
C THR A 57 14.42 -9.58 1.11
N GLU A 58 13.69 -9.73 0.02
CA GLU A 58 13.53 -10.99 -0.71
C GLU A 58 13.42 -10.68 -2.21
N ASP A 59 13.90 -11.62 -3.03
CA ASP A 59 13.75 -11.58 -4.48
C ASP A 59 13.41 -12.98 -5.03
N TYR A 60 12.63 -13.01 -6.12
CA TYR A 60 12.25 -14.25 -6.80
C TYR A 60 11.84 -13.98 -8.24
N ILE A 61 11.83 -15.01 -9.09
CA ILE A 61 11.30 -14.90 -10.46
C ILE A 61 9.82 -15.29 -10.45
N ASN A 62 8.95 -14.46 -11.02
CA ASN A 62 7.52 -14.75 -11.14
C ASN A 62 7.21 -15.69 -12.33
N GLU A 63 5.94 -16.07 -12.46
CA GLU A 63 5.47 -16.97 -13.53
C GLU A 63 5.70 -16.41 -14.94
N ASN A 64 5.83 -15.09 -15.07
CA ASN A 64 6.10 -14.39 -16.33
C ASN A 64 7.60 -14.32 -16.66
N GLY A 65 8.48 -14.83 -15.79
CA GLY A 65 9.92 -14.74 -15.94
C GLY A 65 10.53 -13.40 -15.49
N ASN A 66 9.74 -12.53 -14.86
CA ASN A 66 10.21 -11.24 -14.35
C ASN A 66 10.75 -11.37 -12.92
N GLU A 67 11.76 -10.58 -12.58
CA GLU A 67 12.33 -10.49 -11.23
C GLU A 67 11.40 -9.66 -10.35
N MET A 68 10.99 -10.24 -9.22
CA MET A 68 10.21 -9.58 -8.19
C MET A 68 11.12 -9.16 -7.05
N LEU A 69 11.20 -7.87 -6.77
CA LEU A 69 11.95 -7.31 -5.66
C LEU A 69 11.00 -6.93 -4.53
N VAL A 70 11.14 -7.56 -3.37
CA VAL A 70 10.26 -7.38 -2.22
C VAL A 70 10.99 -6.66 -1.09
N TYR A 71 10.48 -5.50 -0.70
CA TYR A 71 10.97 -4.72 0.43
C TYR A 71 9.97 -4.81 1.57
N LYS A 72 10.37 -5.43 2.67
CA LYS A 72 9.54 -5.59 3.87
C LYS A 72 10.01 -4.63 4.95
N THR A 73 9.09 -3.85 5.47
CA THR A 73 9.32 -2.96 6.61
C THR A 73 8.24 -3.18 7.66
N LYS A 74 8.46 -2.72 8.89
CA LYS A 74 7.47 -2.85 9.97
C LYS A 74 7.38 -1.54 10.73
N LYS A 75 6.18 -0.98 10.84
CA LYS A 75 5.93 0.26 11.57
C LYS A 75 4.80 0.03 12.56
N TYR A 76 5.04 0.34 13.84
CA TYR A 76 4.10 0.09 14.94
C TYR A 76 3.58 -1.36 15.01
N GLY A 77 4.40 -2.33 14.63
CA GLY A 77 3.98 -3.72 14.60
C GLY A 77 3.32 -4.17 13.30
N ILE A 78 2.97 -3.24 12.41
CA ILE A 78 2.24 -3.51 11.16
C ILE A 78 3.26 -3.72 10.02
N PRO A 79 3.22 -4.87 9.32
CA PRO A 79 4.10 -5.14 8.18
C PRO A 79 3.66 -4.33 6.95
N CYS A 80 4.63 -3.75 6.27
CA CYS A 80 4.48 -3.03 5.01
C CYS A 80 5.35 -3.71 3.97
N GLU A 81 4.74 -4.18 2.89
CA GLU A 81 5.43 -4.82 1.77
C GLU A 81 5.32 -3.93 0.53
N ARG A 82 6.46 -3.66 -0.09
CA ARG A 82 6.55 -3.05 -1.42
C ARG A 82 7.13 -4.06 -2.39
N LYS A 83 6.47 -4.25 -3.53
CA LYS A 83 6.90 -5.18 -4.56
C LYS A 83 7.09 -4.43 -5.86
N PHE A 84 8.26 -4.63 -6.46
CA PHE A 84 8.58 -4.12 -7.79
C PHE A 84 8.80 -5.30 -8.72
N GLU A 85 8.15 -5.25 -9.88
CA GLU A 85 8.34 -6.23 -10.94
C GLU A 85 9.30 -5.64 -11.97
N VAL A 86 10.40 -6.36 -12.22
CA VAL A 86 11.50 -5.94 -13.10
C VAL A 86 11.59 -6.93 -14.26
N ASN A 87 11.52 -6.43 -15.48
CA ASN A 87 11.64 -7.27 -16.66
C ASN A 87 13.09 -7.65 -16.98
N ALA A 88 13.30 -8.51 -17.97
CA ALA A 88 14.64 -8.95 -18.39
C ALA A 88 15.57 -7.82 -18.87
N SER A 89 15.03 -6.65 -19.23
CA SER A 89 15.80 -5.45 -19.59
C SER A 89 16.21 -4.60 -18.39
N GLY A 90 15.88 -5.02 -17.16
CA GLY A 90 16.17 -4.26 -15.95
C GLY A 90 15.24 -3.06 -15.72
N ILE A 91 14.08 -3.03 -16.40
CA ILE A 91 13.08 -1.95 -16.28
C ILE A 91 11.97 -2.38 -15.33
N ILE A 92 11.59 -1.49 -14.42
CA ILE A 92 10.46 -1.70 -13.51
C ILE A 92 9.16 -1.56 -14.29
N VAL A 93 8.39 -2.64 -14.40
CA VAL A 93 7.12 -2.70 -15.15
C VAL A 93 5.90 -2.73 -14.23
N GLY A 94 6.09 -2.98 -12.93
CA GLY A 94 5.02 -3.04 -11.96
C GLY A 94 5.46 -2.59 -10.58
N PHE A 95 4.55 -1.96 -9.86
CA PHE A 95 4.72 -1.58 -8.46
C PHE A 95 3.43 -1.89 -7.69
N SER A 96 3.57 -2.44 -6.49
CA SER A 96 2.47 -2.56 -5.53
C SER A 96 2.97 -2.36 -4.10
N SER A 97 2.08 -1.81 -3.26
CA SER A 97 2.34 -1.57 -1.85
C SER A 97 1.16 -2.07 -1.02
N SER A 98 1.43 -2.74 0.10
CA SER A 98 0.41 -3.32 0.97
C SER A 98 0.81 -3.20 2.44
N GLY A 99 -0.14 -2.82 3.30
CA GLY A 99 0.08 -2.72 4.74
C GLY A 99 0.92 -1.52 5.20
N CYS A 100 1.16 -0.55 4.30
CA CYS A 100 1.93 0.65 4.62
C CYS A 100 1.04 1.73 5.25
N ILE A 101 1.50 2.33 6.35
CA ILE A 101 0.79 3.32 7.19
C ILE A 101 1.75 4.38 7.76
#